data_AF-A0A2E3FF21-F1
#
_entry.id   AF-A0A2E3FF21-F1
#
_cell.length_a   1.000
_cell.length_b   1.000
_cell.length_c   1.000
_cell.angle_alpha   90.00
_cell.angle_beta   90.00
_cell.angle_gamma   90.00
#
_symmetry.space_group_name_H-M   'P 1'
#
loop_
_entity.id
_entity.type
_entity.pdbx_description
1 polymer ?
#
loop_
_entity_poly.entity_id
_entity_poly.type
_entity_poly.pdbx_seq_one_letter_code
_entity_poly.pdbx_strand_id
1 'polypeptide(L)'
;MTSQADFRTRWASMSAQKRDDFLGAIRAWGKLSDDQIAAFPDVPQLRDMMDCLCACEESYDKSIEKCKDSADPDKCRIGAREALTQCCAKCGD
;
A
#
# COMPACT_ATOMS: atom_id res chain seq x y z
N MET A 1 19.03 15.55 1.18
CA MET A 1 18.28 14.45 0.56
C MET A 1 18.00 13.44 1.66
N THR A 2 16.76 13.37 2.14
CA THR A 2 16.39 12.40 3.17
C THR A 2 16.56 11.02 2.54
N SER A 3 17.53 10.25 3.02
CA SER A 3 17.70 8.84 2.66
C SER A 3 16.38 8.15 2.96
N GLN A 4 15.56 7.88 1.95
CA GLN A 4 14.37 7.07 2.15
C GLN A 4 14.85 5.74 2.72
N ALA A 5 14.35 5.38 3.89
CA ALA A 5 14.62 4.08 4.48
C ALA A 5 14.18 2.98 3.50
N ASP A 6 14.93 1.87 3.46
CA ASP A 6 14.59 0.69 2.66
C ASP A 6 13.13 0.29 2.94
N PHE A 7 12.40 -0.11 1.89
CA PHE A 7 10.99 -0.51 1.99
C PHE A 7 10.78 -1.52 3.12
N ARG A 8 11.70 -2.47 3.33
CA ARG A 8 11.59 -3.46 4.42
C ARG A 8 11.56 -2.81 5.80
N THR A 9 12.39 -1.80 6.02
CA THR A 9 12.41 -1.05 7.29
C THR A 9 11.11 -0.27 7.49
N ARG A 10 10.59 0.36 6.43
CA ARG A 10 9.28 1.05 6.48
C ARG A 10 8.15 0.07 6.73
N TRP A 11 8.10 -1.03 5.98
CA TRP A 11 7.11 -2.10 6.12
C TRP A 11 7.08 -2.68 7.54
N ALA A 12 8.25 -2.94 8.14
CA ALA A 12 8.35 -3.42 9.51
C ALA A 12 7.81 -2.40 10.53
N SER A 13 7.94 -1.10 10.26
CA SER A 13 7.41 -0.02 11.11
C SER A 13 5.92 0.31 10.86
N MET A 14 5.32 -0.20 9.78
CA MET A 14 3.91 0.05 9.47
C MET A 14 2.97 -0.72 10.41
N SER A 15 1.84 -0.10 10.73
CA SER A 15 0.77 -0.77 11.46
C SER A 15 0.23 -1.97 10.68
N ALA A 16 -0.34 -2.95 11.38
CA ALA A 16 -0.97 -4.11 10.75
C ALA A 16 -2.08 -3.70 9.77
N GLN A 17 -2.94 -2.75 10.18
CA GLN A 17 -3.99 -2.19 9.33
C GLN A 17 -3.44 -1.65 8.00
N LYS A 18 -2.37 -0.84 8.06
CA LYS A 18 -1.76 -0.26 6.86
C LYS A 18 -1.15 -1.33 5.96
N ARG A 19 -0.51 -2.34 6.54
CA ARG A 19 0.00 -3.49 5.79
C ARG A 19 -1.12 -4.25 5.08
N ASP A 20 -2.24 -4.48 5.77
CA ASP A 20 -3.40 -5.17 5.18
C ASP A 20 -4.02 -4.38 4.03
N ASP A 21 -4.12 -3.06 4.15
CA ASP A 21 -4.63 -2.19 3.09
C ASP A 21 -3.71 -2.21 1.86
N PHE A 22 -2.39 -2.25 2.07
CA PHE A 22 -1.38 -2.36 1.00
C PHE A 22 -1.42 -3.73 0.32
N LEU A 23 -1.37 -4.83 1.08
CA LEU A 23 -1.53 -6.20 0.55
C LEU A 23 -2.85 -6.34 -0.19
N GLY A 24 -3.87 -5.67 0.32
CA GLY A 24 -5.18 -5.62 -0.28
C GLY A 24 -5.22 -4.88 -1.62
N ALA A 25 -4.49 -3.77 -1.75
CA ALA A 25 -4.33 -3.05 -3.02
C ALA A 25 -3.52 -3.88 -4.03
N ILE A 26 -2.52 -4.62 -3.55
CA ILE A 26 -1.72 -5.55 -4.34
C ILE A 26 -2.58 -6.72 -4.87
N ARG A 27 -3.40 -7.34 -4.02
CA ARG A 27 -4.37 -8.39 -4.44
C ARG A 27 -5.28 -7.91 -5.56
N ALA A 28 -5.75 -6.67 -5.48
CA ALA A 28 -6.68 -6.11 -6.47
C ALA A 28 -6.07 -5.96 -7.88
N TRP A 29 -4.74 -6.00 -8.02
CA TRP A 29 -4.12 -6.02 -9.35
C TRP A 29 -4.23 -7.35 -10.08
N GLY A 30 -4.53 -8.45 -9.37
CA GLY A 30 -4.67 -9.77 -9.97
C GLY A 30 -3.40 -10.33 -10.62
N LYS A 31 -2.25 -9.67 -10.46
CA LYS A 31 -0.98 -10.08 -11.08
C LYS A 31 -0.21 -11.14 -10.28
N LEU A 32 -0.60 -11.42 -9.03
CA LEU A 32 0.19 -12.20 -8.07
C LEU A 32 -0.60 -13.36 -7.46
N SER A 33 0.09 -14.45 -7.15
CA SER A 33 -0.47 -15.57 -6.39
C SER A 33 -0.55 -15.27 -4.90
N ASP A 34 -1.42 -15.97 -4.17
CA ASP A 34 -1.53 -15.83 -2.71
C ASP A 34 -0.21 -16.10 -1.99
N ASP A 35 0.61 -17.03 -2.48
CA ASP A 35 1.94 -17.32 -1.92
C ASP A 35 2.90 -16.12 -2.08
N GLN A 36 2.84 -15.42 -3.22
CA GLN A 36 3.67 -14.24 -3.46
C GLN A 36 3.24 -13.07 -2.58
N ILE A 37 1.94 -12.97 -2.29
CA ILE A 37 1.39 -11.94 -1.41
C ILE A 37 1.71 -12.26 0.06
N ALA A 38 1.64 -13.55 0.44
CA ALA A 38 2.02 -14.00 1.78
C ALA A 38 3.51 -13.80 2.06
N ALA A 39 4.35 -13.91 1.03
CA ALA A 39 5.78 -13.65 1.11
C ALA A 39 6.14 -12.16 0.91
N PHE A 40 5.18 -11.24 0.81
CA PHE A 40 5.47 -9.81 0.68
C PHE A 40 6.04 -9.24 2.00
N PRO A 41 7.11 -8.41 1.96
CA PRO A 41 7.77 -7.80 0.81
C PRO A 41 9.04 -8.53 0.36
N ASP A 42 9.22 -9.78 0.77
CA ASP A 42 10.44 -10.54 0.49
C ASP A 42 10.54 -11.05 -0.96
N VAL A 43 9.47 -10.93 -1.75
CA VAL A 43 9.44 -11.34 -3.15
C VAL A 43 10.10 -10.28 -4.06
N PRO A 44 11.26 -10.58 -4.68
CA PRO A 44 12.01 -9.57 -5.44
C PRO A 44 11.27 -9.00 -6.64
N GLN A 45 10.42 -9.80 -7.29
CA GLN A 45 9.63 -9.37 -8.46
C GLN A 45 8.55 -8.33 -8.12
N LEU A 46 8.31 -8.06 -6.83
CA LEU A 46 7.35 -7.07 -6.35
C LEU A 46 8.01 -5.74 -5.99
N ARG A 47 9.32 -5.61 -6.25
CA ARG A 47 10.09 -4.43 -5.87
C ARG A 47 9.55 -3.15 -6.48
N ASP A 48 9.22 -3.14 -7.77
CA ASP A 48 8.65 -1.94 -8.42
C ASP A 48 7.30 -1.55 -7.79
N MET A 49 6.53 -2.57 -7.40
CA MET A 49 5.25 -2.40 -6.72
C MET A 49 5.44 -1.83 -5.30
N MET A 50 6.45 -2.31 -4.59
CA MET A 50 6.88 -1.78 -3.28
C MET A 50 7.33 -0.33 -3.38
N ASP A 51 8.18 0.00 -4.34
CA ASP A 51 8.69 1.35 -4.54
C ASP A 51 7.54 2.32 -4.83
N CYS A 52 6.54 1.88 -5.59
CA CYS A 52 5.35 2.69 -5.83
C CYS A 52 4.37 2.78 -4.67
N LEU A 53 4.18 1.72 -3.90
CA LEU A 53 3.44 1.81 -2.64
C LEU A 53 4.13 2.83 -1.70
N CYS A 54 5.45 2.86 -1.67
CA CYS A 54 6.25 3.84 -0.94
C CYS A 54 6.03 5.28 -1.44
N ALA A 55 5.92 5.49 -2.75
CA ALA A 55 5.62 6.80 -3.34
C ALA A 55 4.18 7.25 -3.04
N CYS A 56 3.24 6.31 -3.00
CA CYS A 56 1.83 6.56 -2.72
C CYS A 56 1.51 6.64 -1.21
N GLU A 57 2.43 6.21 -0.34
CA GLU A 57 2.23 6.08 1.11
C GLU A 57 1.77 7.40 1.77
N GLU A 58 2.41 8.52 1.45
CA GLU A 58 2.05 9.82 2.05
C GLU A 58 0.63 10.25 1.68
N SER A 59 0.21 9.99 0.43
CA SER A 59 -1.14 10.28 -0.04
C SER A 59 -2.17 9.38 0.64
N TYR A 60 -1.81 8.12 0.86
CA TYR A 60 -2.62 7.17 1.60
C TYR A 60 -2.80 7.60 3.07
N ASP A 61 -1.73 7.95 3.77
CA ASP A 61 -1.78 8.37 5.18
C ASP A 61 -2.67 9.61 5.34
N LYS A 62 -2.52 10.61 4.47
CA LYS A 62 -3.38 11.80 4.45
C LYS A 62 -4.86 11.45 4.21
N SER A 63 -5.13 10.41 3.44
CA SER A 63 -6.50 9.98 3.12
C SER A 63 -7.12 9.22 4.30
N ILE A 64 -6.38 8.31 4.92
CA ILE A 64 -6.82 7.53 6.07
C ILE A 64 -6.97 8.37 7.33
N GLU A 65 -6.11 9.38 7.53
CA GLU A 65 -6.23 10.29 8.68
C GLU A 65 -7.61 10.98 8.68
N LYS A 66 -8.08 11.42 7.50
CA LYS A 66 -9.41 12.02 7.32
C LYS A 66 -10.57 11.03 7.53
N CYS A 67 -10.31 9.72 7.45
CA CYS A 67 -11.36 8.72 7.67
C CYS A 67 -11.78 8.59 9.14
N LYS A 68 -10.97 9.08 10.10
CA LYS A 68 -11.32 9.04 11.53
C LYS A 68 -12.55 9.88 11.85
N ASP A 69 -12.74 10.98 11.12
CA ASP A 69 -13.86 11.90 11.28
C ASP A 69 -15.00 11.64 10.28
N SER A 70 -14.89 10.58 9.47
CA SER A 70 -15.91 10.21 8.48
C SER A 70 -17.14 9.60 9.16
N ALA A 71 -18.33 9.92 8.63
CA ALA A 71 -19.58 9.26 9.03
C ALA A 71 -19.56 7.75 8.75
N ASP A 72 -18.79 7.31 7.74
CA ASP A 72 -18.50 5.91 7.45
C ASP A 72 -16.98 5.72 7.30
N PRO A 73 -16.29 5.33 8.39
CA PRO A 73 -14.85 5.06 8.37
C PRO A 73 -14.49 3.91 7.42
N ASP A 74 -15.32 2.86 7.35
CA ASP A 74 -15.04 1.68 6.52
C ASP A 74 -15.13 2.00 5.03
N LYS A 75 -16.16 2.73 4.61
CA LYS A 75 -16.29 3.18 3.21
C LYS A 75 -15.16 4.13 2.82
N CYS A 76 -14.74 5.00 3.73
CA CYS A 76 -13.60 5.88 3.51
C CYS A 76 -12.29 5.09 3.32
N ARG A 77 -12.07 4.04 4.12
CA ARG A 77 -10.91 3.14 3.97
C ARG A 77 -10.92 2.40 2.63
N ILE A 78 -12.08 1.89 2.20
CA ILE A 78 -12.23 1.27 0.87
C ILE A 78 -11.80 2.25 -0.22
N GLY A 79 -12.29 3.50 -0.17
CA GLY A 79 -11.89 4.53 -1.14
C GLY A 79 -10.40 4.89 -1.08
N ALA A 80 -9.80 4.95 0.12
CA ALA A 80 -8.36 5.17 0.27
C ALA A 80 -7.54 4.02 -0.32
N ARG A 81 -8.01 2.77 -0.17
CA ARG A 81 -7.40 1.58 -0.77
C ARG A 81 -7.55 1.56 -2.29
N GLU A 82 -8.70 1.95 -2.83
CA GLU A 82 -8.89 2.11 -4.29
C GLU A 82 -7.96 3.18 -4.86
N ALA A 83 -7.81 4.31 -4.16
CA ALA A 83 -6.87 5.36 -4.54
C ALA A 83 -5.41 4.85 -4.50
N LEU A 84 -5.04 4.03 -3.52
CA LEU A 84 -3.75 3.36 -3.46
C LEU A 84 -3.54 2.43 -4.67
N THR A 85 -4.54 1.59 -4.98
CA THR A 85 -4.52 0.71 -6.16
C THR A 85 -4.33 1.49 -7.46
N GLN A 86 -5.04 2.61 -7.64
CA GLN A 86 -4.92 3.49 -8.80
C GLN A 86 -3.57 4.20 -8.86
N CYS A 87 -3.06 4.65 -7.71
CA CYS A 87 -1.77 5.31 -7.62
C CYS A 87 -0.65 4.37 -8.06
N CYS A 88 -0.65 3.15 -7.52
CA CYS A 88 0.33 2.16 -7.93
C CYS A 88 0.14 1.76 -9.40
N ALA A 89 -1.10 1.74 -9.94
CA ALA A 89 -1.35 1.24 -11.31
C ALA A 89 -0.63 2.09 -12.37
N LYS A 90 -0.37 3.36 -12.05
CA LYS A 90 0.42 4.28 -12.89
C LYS A 90 1.93 3.99 -12.91
N CYS A 91 2.39 3.06 -12.09
CA CYS A 91 3.81 2.71 -11.99
C CYS A 91 4.21 1.44 -12.74
N GLY A 92 3.23 0.61 -13.13
CA GLY A 92 3.48 -0.65 -13.81
C GLY A 92 3.42 -0.54 -15.34
N ASP A 93 3.54 0.68 -15.88
CA ASP A 93 3.50 1.03 -17.31
C ASP A 93 4.86 1.57 -17.76
#